data_AF-A0A9E7JF48-F1
#
_entry.id   AF-A0A9E7JF48-F1
#
_cell.length_a   1.000
_cell.length_b   1.000
_cell.length_c   1.000
_cell.angle_alpha   90.00
_cell.angle_beta   90.00
_cell.angle_gamma   90.00
#
_symmetry.space_group_name_H-M   'P 1'
#
loop_
_entity.id
_entity.type
_entity.pdbx_description
1 polymer ?
#
loop_
_entity_poly.entity_id
_entity_poly.type
_entity_poly.pdbx_seq_one_letter_code
_entity_poly.pdbx_strand_id
1 'polypeptide(L)'
;MSSFSSGSFWVNSIDALEQPVYCTSRTGTTCSTLAAFLLAVYSRYLNMADANLFCPDGQLGPDMLLKFAQSQADYILGRNPKSMSYLVGYGWNHPSRVRHRGASIPSVFVLPSAVGCIEGFDEWYVSKNGNPNVIEGALVGDPDRRDEFYDDRCKYEQTEPSIAGNAPLIGLFAVLDSLAGDRGYDEKKSAESHRTPAGE
;
A
#
# COMPACT_ATOMS: atom_id res chain seq x y z
N MET A 1 -3.36 39.50 -6.56
CA MET A 1 -3.71 38.56 -5.48
C MET A 1 -4.29 37.33 -6.15
N SER A 2 -3.44 36.36 -6.45
CA SER A 2 -3.77 35.13 -7.17
C SER A 2 -4.28 34.09 -6.18
N SER A 3 -5.46 33.55 -6.48
CA SER A 3 -6.21 32.57 -5.70
C SER A 3 -5.43 31.25 -5.56
N PHE A 4 -5.26 30.79 -4.32
CA PHE A 4 -4.87 29.42 -4.01
C PHE A 4 -6.11 28.53 -4.19
N SER A 5 -6.06 27.60 -5.15
CA SER A 5 -7.08 26.54 -5.26
C SER A 5 -6.79 25.49 -4.19
N SER A 6 -7.66 25.43 -3.18
CA SER A 6 -7.71 24.38 -2.17
C SER A 6 -8.12 23.06 -2.84
N GLY A 7 -7.18 22.10 -2.89
CA GLY A 7 -7.50 20.72 -3.23
C GLY A 7 -8.34 20.10 -2.12
N SER A 8 -9.59 19.77 -2.43
CA SER A 8 -10.53 19.12 -1.50
C SER A 8 -10.14 17.66 -1.28
N PHE A 9 -9.86 17.31 -0.02
CA PHE A 9 -9.84 15.95 0.49
C PHE A 9 -11.31 15.52 0.65
N TRP A 10 -11.81 14.65 -0.22
CA TRP A 10 -13.19 14.16 -0.10
C TRP A 10 -13.20 12.91 0.79
N VAL A 11 -13.46 13.10 2.08
CA VAL A 11 -13.90 12.02 2.97
C VAL A 11 -15.28 12.41 3.46
N ASN A 12 -16.30 12.14 2.64
CA ASN A 12 -17.69 12.27 3.02
C ASN A 12 -18.34 10.89 2.97
N SER A 13 -18.85 10.45 4.12
CA SER A 13 -19.59 9.21 4.36
C SER A 13 -18.75 7.97 4.71
N ILE A 14 -19.34 7.13 5.57
CA ILE A 14 -18.87 5.83 6.06
C ILE A 14 -18.54 4.84 4.92
N ASP A 15 -18.97 5.13 3.69
CA ASP A 15 -18.61 4.42 2.46
C ASP A 15 -17.16 4.68 2.00
N ALA A 16 -16.45 5.64 2.61
CA ALA A 16 -15.03 5.94 2.35
C ALA A 16 -14.04 4.89 2.90
N LEU A 17 -14.53 3.86 3.59
CA LEU A 17 -13.69 2.74 4.06
C LEU A 17 -13.39 1.72 2.95
N GLU A 18 -14.07 1.80 1.80
CA GLU A 18 -13.91 0.88 0.66
C GLU A 18 -13.25 1.51 -0.57
N GLN A 19 -12.94 2.82 -0.55
CA GLN A 19 -12.29 3.50 -1.68
C GLN A 19 -10.85 3.90 -1.36
N PRO A 20 -9.90 3.72 -2.30
CA PRO A 20 -8.54 4.20 -2.12
C PRO A 20 -8.51 5.73 -2.11
N VAL A 21 -7.65 6.32 -1.28
CA VAL A 21 -7.42 7.76 -1.30
C VAL A 21 -6.72 8.13 -2.61
N TYR A 22 -7.48 8.63 -3.59
CA TYR A 22 -6.91 9.24 -4.78
C TYR A 22 -6.41 10.65 -4.45
N CYS A 23 -5.14 10.77 -4.09
CA CYS A 23 -4.51 12.07 -3.99
C CYS A 23 -4.20 12.60 -5.39
N THR A 24 -4.44 13.90 -5.63
CA THR A 24 -4.30 14.58 -6.92
C THR A 24 -2.85 14.69 -7.46
N SER A 25 -1.91 13.89 -6.95
CA SER A 25 -0.50 13.88 -7.37
C SER A 25 -0.23 12.79 -8.41
N ARG A 26 0.87 12.94 -9.18
CA ARG A 26 1.30 12.02 -10.26
C ARG A 26 1.50 10.55 -9.85
N THR A 27 1.52 10.22 -8.55
CA THR A 27 1.50 8.85 -8.02
C THR A 27 0.62 8.83 -6.76
N GLY A 28 -0.58 8.27 -6.84
CA GLY A 28 -1.51 8.15 -5.70
C GLY A 28 -1.01 7.19 -4.61
N THR A 29 -0.28 6.11 -4.93
CA THR A 29 0.13 5.06 -3.98
C THR A 29 1.06 5.63 -2.94
N THR A 30 1.95 6.55 -3.33
CA THR A 30 2.80 7.32 -2.41
C THR A 30 1.97 8.07 -1.36
N CYS A 31 0.86 8.68 -1.77
CA CYS A 31 0.02 9.43 -0.85
C CYS A 31 -0.82 8.52 0.05
N SER A 32 -1.45 7.49 -0.52
CA SER A 32 -2.30 6.56 0.23
C SER A 32 -1.49 5.81 1.29
N THR A 33 -0.28 5.34 0.95
CA THR A 33 0.62 4.65 1.89
C THR A 33 1.14 5.57 2.99
N LEU A 34 1.55 6.81 2.65
CA LEU A 34 2.00 7.79 3.63
C LEU A 34 0.86 8.20 4.58
N ALA A 35 -0.33 8.49 4.05
CA ALA A 35 -1.50 8.84 4.85
C ALA A 35 -1.89 7.68 5.77
N ALA A 36 -1.99 6.46 5.24
CA ALA A 36 -2.31 5.28 6.03
C ALA A 36 -1.27 5.04 7.14
N PHE A 37 0.02 5.17 6.83
CA PHE A 37 1.08 5.05 7.85
C PHE A 37 0.94 6.10 8.96
N LEU A 38 0.76 7.37 8.61
CA LEU A 38 0.57 8.44 9.58
C LEU A 38 -0.68 8.23 10.45
N LEU A 39 -1.79 7.80 9.85
CA LEU A 39 -3.02 7.50 10.58
C LEU A 39 -2.85 6.31 11.53
N ALA A 40 -2.13 5.27 11.12
CA ALA A 40 -1.83 4.12 11.97
C ALA A 40 -0.96 4.52 13.17
N VAL A 41 0.08 5.32 12.96
CA VAL A 41 0.93 5.85 14.04
C VAL A 41 0.13 6.77 14.97
N TYR A 42 -0.67 7.66 14.40
CA TYR A 42 -1.44 8.63 15.17
C TYR A 42 -2.56 7.97 15.98
N SER A 43 -3.19 6.93 15.44
CA SER A 43 -4.10 6.07 16.18
C SER A 43 -3.47 5.55 17.48
N ARG A 44 -2.22 5.05 17.42
CA ARG A 44 -1.50 4.60 18.63
C ARG A 44 -1.29 5.73 19.62
N TYR A 45 -0.92 6.92 19.14
CA TYR A 45 -0.73 8.09 20.00
C TYR A 45 -2.02 8.47 20.74
N LEU A 46 -3.15 8.49 20.04
CA LEU A 46 -4.46 8.77 20.65
C LEU A 46 -4.87 7.69 21.65
N ASN A 47 -4.63 6.41 21.33
CA ASN A 47 -4.94 5.31 22.24
C ASN A 47 -4.12 5.40 23.54
N MET A 48 -2.84 5.76 23.46
CA MET A 48 -1.99 5.96 24.64
C MET A 48 -2.42 7.18 25.47
N ALA A 49 -3.01 8.19 24.84
CA ALA A 49 -3.49 9.39 25.48
C ALA A 49 -4.94 9.30 25.98
N ASP A 50 -5.62 8.17 25.78
CA ASP A 50 -7.06 7.98 26.01
C ASP A 50 -7.89 9.11 25.37
N ALA A 51 -7.54 9.45 24.13
CA ALA A 51 -8.04 10.63 23.42
C ALA A 51 -8.72 10.26 22.10
N ASN A 52 -9.58 11.17 21.65
CA ASN A 52 -10.26 11.10 20.37
C ASN A 52 -9.99 12.37 19.55
N LEU A 53 -10.07 12.26 18.24
CA LEU A 53 -10.04 13.42 17.34
C LEU A 53 -11.40 14.09 17.30
N PHE A 54 -11.41 15.41 17.41
CA PHE A 54 -12.60 16.24 17.24
C PHE A 54 -12.48 17.05 15.95
N CYS A 55 -13.33 16.73 14.98
CA CYS A 55 -13.43 17.43 13.70
C CYS A 55 -14.77 18.18 13.62
N PRO A 56 -14.92 19.21 12.77
CA PRO A 56 -16.19 19.92 12.59
C PRO A 56 -17.36 18.99 12.24
N ASP A 57 -17.08 17.92 11.48
CA ASP A 57 -18.07 16.96 10.98
C ASP A 57 -18.27 15.74 11.89
N GLY A 58 -17.55 15.64 13.01
CA GLY A 58 -17.71 14.53 13.95
C GLY A 58 -16.46 14.18 14.75
N GLN A 59 -16.59 13.14 15.57
CA GLN A 59 -15.51 12.61 16.40
C GLN A 59 -14.98 11.31 15.81
N LEU A 60 -13.65 11.17 15.74
CA LEU A 60 -12.97 9.98 15.25
C LEU A 60 -12.14 9.35 16.36
N GLY A 61 -12.40 8.08 16.65
CA GLY A 61 -11.63 7.31 17.63
C GLY A 61 -10.38 6.66 17.04
N PRO A 62 -9.42 6.26 17.89
CA PRO A 62 -8.22 5.52 17.48
C PRO A 62 -8.52 4.33 16.57
N ASP A 63 -9.54 3.53 16.90
CA ASP A 63 -9.92 2.33 16.16
C ASP A 63 -10.39 2.63 14.73
N MET A 64 -11.07 3.75 14.53
CA MET A 64 -11.55 4.15 13.20
C MET A 64 -10.37 4.53 12.29
N LEU A 65 -9.40 5.28 12.82
CA LEU A 65 -8.18 5.64 12.08
C LEU A 65 -7.37 4.40 11.70
N LEU A 66 -7.22 3.46 12.64
CA LEU A 66 -6.48 2.23 12.40
C LEU A 66 -7.17 1.34 11.37
N LYS A 67 -8.50 1.17 11.46
CA LYS A 67 -9.28 0.41 10.47
C LYS A 67 -9.16 1.00 9.07
N PHE A 68 -9.19 2.31 8.96
CA PHE A 68 -8.97 2.99 7.67
C PHE A 68 -7.55 2.75 7.14
N ALA A 69 -6.52 2.89 7.98
CA ALA A 69 -5.14 2.60 7.56
C ALA A 69 -4.97 1.13 7.12
N GLN A 70 -5.62 0.19 7.83
CA GLN A 70 -5.64 -1.21 7.47
C GLN A 70 -6.37 -1.44 6.13
N SER A 71 -7.48 -0.74 5.85
CA SER A 71 -8.19 -0.92 4.58
C SER A 71 -7.34 -0.50 3.37
N GLN A 72 -6.48 0.52 3.52
CA GLN A 72 -5.53 0.90 2.47
C GLN A 72 -4.47 -0.18 2.24
N ALA A 73 -3.94 -0.80 3.31
CA ALA A 73 -3.02 -1.93 3.20
C ALA A 73 -3.69 -3.13 2.53
N ASP A 74 -4.91 -3.49 2.97
CA ASP A 74 -5.68 -4.59 2.39
C ASP A 74 -5.97 -4.36 0.90
N TYR A 75 -6.32 -3.12 0.51
CA TYR A 75 -6.54 -2.75 -0.89
C TYR A 75 -5.29 -2.95 -1.74
N ILE A 76 -4.12 -2.49 -1.27
CA ILE A 76 -2.81 -2.70 -1.92
C ILE A 76 -2.50 -4.19 -2.05
N LEU A 77 -2.83 -4.99 -1.03
CA LEU A 77 -2.54 -6.42 -1.00
C LEU A 77 -3.55 -7.29 -1.75
N GLY A 78 -4.59 -6.69 -2.35
CA GLY A 78 -5.49 -7.38 -3.27
C GLY A 78 -6.97 -7.34 -2.89
N ARG A 79 -7.37 -6.69 -1.79
CA ARG A 79 -8.80 -6.41 -1.50
C ARG A 79 -9.27 -5.20 -2.31
N ASN A 80 -9.27 -5.36 -3.63
CA ASN A 80 -9.73 -4.39 -4.60
C ASN A 80 -10.57 -5.08 -5.69
N PRO A 81 -11.31 -4.33 -6.53
CA PRO A 81 -12.20 -4.91 -7.54
C PRO A 81 -11.54 -5.89 -8.52
N LYS A 82 -10.21 -5.76 -8.73
CA LYS A 82 -9.44 -6.66 -9.59
C LYS A 82 -8.86 -7.87 -8.88
N SER A 83 -9.02 -8.00 -7.56
CA SER A 83 -8.42 -9.06 -6.76
C SER A 83 -6.92 -9.23 -7.07
N MET A 84 -6.22 -8.10 -7.19
CA MET A 84 -4.83 -8.03 -7.66
C MET A 84 -3.97 -7.31 -6.64
N SER A 85 -2.85 -7.89 -6.23
CA SER A 85 -1.89 -7.18 -5.39
C SER A 85 -1.13 -6.15 -6.21
N TYR A 86 -1.00 -4.93 -5.71
CA TYR A 86 -0.09 -3.91 -6.26
C TYR A 86 1.33 -4.00 -5.65
N LEU A 87 1.57 -4.99 -4.80
CA LEU A 87 2.90 -5.33 -4.31
C LEU A 87 3.44 -6.50 -5.14
N VAL A 88 4.48 -6.24 -5.93
CA VAL A 88 5.03 -7.22 -6.88
C VAL A 88 5.52 -8.45 -6.13
N GLY A 89 5.11 -9.63 -6.63
CA GLY A 89 5.46 -10.93 -6.05
C GLY A 89 4.66 -11.35 -4.81
N TYR A 90 3.74 -10.50 -4.35
CA TYR A 90 2.80 -10.86 -3.28
C TYR A 90 1.47 -11.37 -3.85
N GLY A 91 1.00 -12.50 -3.31
CA GLY A 91 -0.25 -13.13 -3.75
C GLY A 91 -0.13 -13.82 -5.11
N TRP A 92 -1.23 -14.39 -5.59
CA TRP A 92 -1.26 -15.17 -6.84
C TRP A 92 -1.48 -14.30 -8.10
N ASN A 93 -1.94 -13.06 -7.93
CA ASN A 93 -2.22 -12.11 -9.00
C ASN A 93 -1.55 -10.77 -8.68
N HIS A 94 -0.46 -10.46 -9.36
CA HIS A 94 0.32 -9.22 -9.20
C HIS A 94 0.91 -8.76 -10.55
N PRO A 95 1.35 -7.50 -10.69
CA PRO A 95 1.97 -7.02 -11.91
C PRO A 95 3.20 -7.85 -12.28
N SER A 96 3.29 -8.19 -13.56
CA SER A 96 4.39 -8.93 -14.17
C SER A 96 5.15 -8.09 -15.19
N ARG A 97 4.65 -6.91 -15.56
CA ARG A 97 5.22 -6.00 -16.56
C ARG A 97 5.47 -4.61 -15.98
N VAL A 98 6.16 -4.61 -14.85
CA VAL A 98 6.64 -3.45 -14.11
C VAL A 98 7.66 -2.66 -14.95
N ARG A 99 7.50 -1.33 -14.94
CA ARG A 99 8.41 -0.38 -15.59
C ARG A 99 9.64 -0.16 -14.72
N HIS A 100 10.55 -1.13 -14.73
CA HIS A 100 11.83 -1.04 -14.05
C HIS A 100 12.91 -1.72 -14.90
N ARG A 101 13.99 -1.01 -15.24
CA ARG A 101 15.02 -1.53 -16.19
C ARG A 101 15.63 -2.83 -15.69
N GLY A 102 16.00 -2.89 -14.41
CA GLY A 102 16.53 -4.11 -13.79
C GLY A 102 15.52 -5.26 -13.70
N ALA A 103 14.22 -4.98 -13.85
CA ALA A 103 13.19 -6.02 -13.90
C ALA A 103 12.98 -6.50 -15.36
N SER A 104 12.93 -5.58 -16.33
CA SER A 104 12.59 -5.88 -17.73
C SER A 104 13.74 -6.47 -18.54
N ILE A 105 14.98 -6.10 -18.25
CA ILE A 105 16.17 -6.58 -18.97
C ILE A 105 16.69 -7.84 -18.26
N PRO A 106 17.00 -8.95 -18.98
CA PRO A 106 17.58 -10.15 -18.39
C PRO A 106 18.82 -9.84 -17.56
N SER A 107 19.04 -10.61 -16.49
CA SER A 107 20.23 -10.45 -15.66
C SER A 107 21.51 -10.69 -16.47
N VAL A 108 22.63 -10.15 -15.97
CA VAL A 108 23.97 -10.36 -16.57
C VAL A 108 24.38 -11.84 -16.65
N PHE A 109 23.76 -12.71 -15.84
CA PHE A 109 23.99 -14.15 -15.89
C PHE A 109 23.31 -14.85 -17.07
N VAL A 110 22.24 -14.24 -17.61
CA VAL A 110 21.49 -14.74 -18.78
C VAL A 110 21.96 -14.04 -20.06
N LEU A 111 22.18 -12.73 -19.99
CA LEU A 111 22.70 -11.92 -21.08
C LEU A 111 24.02 -11.26 -20.64
N PRO A 112 25.18 -11.89 -20.88
CA PRO A 112 26.49 -11.41 -20.43
C PRO A 112 27.05 -10.31 -21.35
N SER A 113 26.26 -9.29 -21.64
CA SER A 113 26.64 -8.13 -22.43
C SER A 113 26.03 -6.86 -21.87
N ALA A 114 26.71 -5.72 -22.08
CA ALA A 114 26.12 -4.42 -21.76
C ALA A 114 24.92 -4.16 -22.68
N VAL A 115 23.83 -3.67 -22.10
CA VAL A 115 22.63 -3.25 -22.83
C VAL A 115 22.62 -1.72 -22.92
N GLY A 116 22.59 -1.20 -24.14
CA GLY A 116 22.51 0.25 -24.38
C GLY A 116 21.15 0.83 -23.99
N CYS A 117 21.05 2.15 -23.82
CA CYS A 117 19.78 2.80 -23.49
C CYS A 117 18.71 2.61 -24.58
N ILE A 118 19.08 2.79 -25.85
CA ILE A 118 18.16 2.65 -27.00
C ILE A 118 17.80 1.19 -27.21
N GLU A 119 18.78 0.30 -27.21
CA GLU A 119 18.59 -1.15 -27.25
C GLU A 119 17.66 -1.63 -26.12
N GLY A 120 17.89 -1.15 -24.90
CA GLY A 120 17.04 -1.35 -23.74
C GLY A 120 15.56 -1.01 -23.99
N PHE A 121 15.33 0.09 -24.68
CA PHE A 121 14.01 0.59 -25.02
C PHE A 121 13.35 -0.23 -26.14
N ASP A 122 14.08 -0.47 -27.22
CA ASP A 122 13.57 -1.15 -28.42
C ASP A 122 13.25 -2.63 -28.16
N GLU A 123 14.04 -3.30 -27.32
CA GLU A 123 13.89 -4.74 -27.07
C GLU A 123 13.00 -5.06 -25.86
N TRP A 124 13.21 -4.39 -24.71
CA TRP A 124 12.56 -4.80 -23.44
C TRP A 124 11.46 -3.87 -22.94
N TYR A 125 11.59 -2.57 -23.16
CA TYR A 125 10.57 -1.62 -22.68
C TYR A 125 9.22 -1.82 -23.40
N VAL A 126 9.24 -1.96 -24.73
CA VAL A 126 8.02 -2.18 -25.55
C VAL A 126 7.54 -3.63 -25.55
N SER A 127 8.30 -4.56 -24.97
CA SER A 127 7.96 -5.98 -24.95
C SER A 127 6.65 -6.26 -24.22
N LYS A 128 5.88 -7.22 -24.74
CA LYS A 128 4.68 -7.75 -24.09
C LYS A 128 4.96 -8.90 -23.13
N ASN A 129 6.18 -9.41 -23.11
CA ASN A 129 6.59 -10.46 -22.20
C ASN A 129 6.66 -9.92 -20.76
N GLY A 130 6.44 -10.81 -19.79
CA GLY A 130 6.69 -10.53 -18.37
C GLY A 130 8.15 -10.15 -18.11
N ASN A 131 8.40 -9.49 -16.98
CA ASN A 131 9.74 -9.14 -16.52
C ASN A 131 10.53 -10.44 -16.24
N PRO A 132 11.73 -10.62 -16.82
CA PRO A 132 12.58 -11.77 -16.50
C PRO A 132 13.07 -11.80 -15.05
N ASN A 133 13.16 -10.63 -14.39
CA ASN A 133 13.51 -10.54 -12.98
C ASN A 133 12.33 -9.95 -12.20
N VAL A 134 11.81 -10.71 -11.23
CA VAL A 134 10.77 -10.23 -10.31
C VAL A 134 11.41 -9.34 -9.25
N ILE A 135 10.93 -8.11 -9.13
CA ILE A 135 11.35 -7.18 -8.08
C ILE A 135 10.40 -7.28 -6.90
N GLU A 136 10.59 -8.36 -6.14
CA GLU A 136 9.80 -8.72 -4.95
C GLU A 136 9.62 -7.53 -3.99
N GLY A 137 8.38 -7.30 -3.58
CA GLY A 137 8.03 -6.24 -2.63
C GLY A 137 8.01 -4.83 -3.23
N ALA A 138 8.21 -4.65 -4.54
CA ALA A 138 8.05 -3.36 -5.18
C ALA A 138 6.56 -2.95 -5.21
N LEU A 139 6.23 -1.79 -4.63
CA LEU A 139 4.91 -1.20 -4.75
C LEU A 139 4.84 -0.41 -6.06
N VAL A 140 3.93 -0.80 -6.95
CA VAL A 140 3.69 -0.08 -8.20
C VAL A 140 2.78 1.14 -7.96
N GLY A 141 2.46 1.87 -9.03
CA GLY A 141 1.49 2.96 -9.00
C GLY A 141 0.04 2.48 -8.82
N ASP A 142 -0.91 3.41 -8.89
CA ASP A 142 -2.31 3.13 -8.63
C ASP A 142 -3.05 2.66 -9.87
N PRO A 143 -4.19 1.99 -9.69
CA PRO A 143 -5.22 1.95 -10.73
C PRO A 143 -5.72 3.36 -11.07
N ASP A 144 -6.41 3.49 -12.21
CA ASP A 144 -7.12 4.72 -12.54
C ASP A 144 -8.33 4.93 -11.62
N ARG A 145 -8.96 6.11 -11.69
CA ARG A 145 -10.16 6.50 -10.93
C ARG A 145 -11.40 5.60 -11.08
N ARG A 146 -11.34 4.55 -11.91
CA ARG A 146 -12.38 3.51 -12.06
C ARG A 146 -11.87 2.15 -11.55
N ASP A 147 -10.81 2.16 -10.74
CA ASP A 147 -10.09 0.98 -10.27
C ASP A 147 -9.51 0.11 -11.41
N GLU A 148 -9.26 0.70 -12.58
CA GLU A 148 -8.65 0.00 -13.70
C GLU A 148 -7.12 0.07 -13.64
N PHE A 149 -6.50 -1.08 -13.36
CA PHE A 149 -5.07 -1.30 -13.50
C PHE A 149 -4.74 -2.01 -14.83
N TYR A 150 -3.72 -1.53 -15.55
CA TYR A 150 -3.20 -2.11 -16.77
C TYR A 150 -1.73 -2.49 -16.57
N ASP A 151 -1.43 -3.79 -16.56
CA ASP A 151 -0.06 -4.32 -16.43
C ASP A 151 0.73 -4.12 -17.75
N ASP A 152 1.13 -2.88 -18.00
CA ASP A 152 1.85 -2.43 -19.18
C ASP A 152 2.94 -1.40 -18.82
N ARG A 153 4.18 -1.64 -19.26
CA ARG A 153 5.34 -0.77 -18.98
C ARG A 153 5.19 0.65 -19.53
N CYS A 154 4.36 0.81 -20.56
CA CYS A 154 4.02 2.11 -21.12
C CYS A 154 3.10 2.93 -20.21
N LYS A 155 2.35 2.27 -19.31
CA LYS A 155 1.50 2.91 -18.30
C LYS A 155 2.30 3.23 -17.04
N TYR A 156 3.29 4.10 -17.18
CA TYR A 156 4.24 4.43 -16.12
C TYR A 156 3.58 4.90 -14.82
N GLU A 157 2.46 5.61 -14.90
CA GLU A 157 1.70 6.07 -13.73
C GLU A 157 1.19 4.90 -12.87
N GLN A 158 1.00 3.72 -13.47
CA GLN A 158 0.49 2.53 -12.80
C GLN A 158 1.59 1.49 -12.54
N THR A 159 2.54 1.32 -13.46
CA THR A 159 3.52 0.22 -13.40
C THR A 159 4.92 0.62 -12.97
N GLU A 160 5.18 1.90 -12.67
CA GLU A 160 6.47 2.35 -12.16
C GLU A 160 6.53 2.22 -10.62
N PRO A 161 7.48 1.45 -10.07
CA PRO A 161 7.63 1.34 -8.63
C PRO A 161 8.34 2.55 -8.05
N SER A 162 8.04 2.88 -6.79
CA SER A 162 8.60 4.06 -6.13
C SER A 162 9.05 3.80 -4.70
N ILE A 163 10.28 4.20 -4.38
CA ILE A 163 10.81 4.20 -3.01
C ILE A 163 9.91 5.05 -2.08
N ALA A 164 9.35 6.15 -2.60
CA ALA A 164 8.51 7.05 -1.81
C ALA A 164 7.18 6.42 -1.37
N GLY A 165 6.64 5.45 -2.13
CA GLY A 165 5.47 4.67 -1.72
C GLY A 165 5.85 3.43 -0.90
N ASN A 166 6.94 2.75 -1.27
CA ASN A 166 7.44 1.60 -0.53
C ASN A 166 7.82 1.92 0.91
N ALA A 167 8.51 3.03 1.16
CA ALA A 167 9.01 3.39 2.50
C ALA A 167 7.89 3.53 3.56
N PRO A 168 6.85 4.35 3.37
CA PRO A 168 5.75 4.42 4.32
C PRO A 168 4.93 3.13 4.39
N LEU A 169 4.81 2.37 3.29
CA LEU A 169 4.12 1.07 3.32
C LEU A 169 4.79 0.07 4.28
N ILE A 170 6.13 0.02 4.29
CA ILE A 170 6.88 -0.81 5.25
C ILE A 170 6.57 -0.38 6.69
N GLY A 171 6.54 0.94 6.95
CA GLY A 171 6.16 1.48 8.26
C GLY A 171 4.74 1.10 8.67
N LEU A 172 3.79 1.17 7.74
CA LEU A 172 2.40 0.75 7.95
C LEU A 172 2.32 -0.74 8.30
N PHE A 173 2.98 -1.60 7.54
CA PHE A 173 3.03 -3.04 7.83
C PHE A 173 3.62 -3.32 9.20
N ALA A 174 4.71 -2.66 9.59
CA ALA A 174 5.31 -2.84 10.92
C ALA A 174 4.34 -2.45 12.04
N VAL A 175 3.58 -1.36 11.89
CA VAL A 175 2.56 -0.96 12.88
C VAL A 175 1.45 -2.01 12.96
N LEU A 176 0.89 -2.43 11.82
CA LEU A 176 -0.21 -3.39 11.78
C LEU A 176 0.20 -4.76 12.36
N ASP A 177 1.41 -5.22 12.06
CA ASP A 177 1.98 -6.46 12.59
C ASP A 177 2.15 -6.41 14.11
N SER A 178 2.70 -5.31 14.64
CA SER A 178 2.85 -5.12 16.09
C SER A 178 1.53 -5.23 16.85
N LEU A 179 0.43 -4.72 16.27
CA LEU A 179 -0.90 -4.75 16.86
C LEU A 179 -1.59 -6.12 16.76
N ALA A 180 -1.20 -6.95 15.77
CA ALA A 180 -1.62 -8.34 15.73
C ALA A 180 -0.90 -9.16 16.82
N GLY A 181 0.38 -8.87 17.05
CA GLY A 181 1.16 -9.47 18.16
C GLY A 181 0.60 -9.14 19.54
N ASP A 182 0.28 -7.87 19.79
CA ASP A 182 -0.29 -7.41 21.07
C ASP A 182 -1.65 -8.04 21.36
N ARG A 183 -2.55 -8.10 20.37
CA ARG A 183 -3.86 -8.79 20.51
C ARG A 183 -3.70 -10.28 20.82
N GLY A 184 -2.75 -10.96 20.18
CA GLY A 184 -2.45 -12.36 20.45
C GLY A 184 -1.85 -12.60 21.85
N TYR A 185 -1.21 -11.60 22.46
CA TYR A 185 -0.73 -11.65 23.82
C TYR A 185 -1.85 -11.43 24.85
N ASP A 186 -2.73 -10.44 24.62
CA ASP A 186 -3.86 -10.15 25.50
C ASP A 186 -4.93 -11.25 25.48
N GLU A 187 -5.22 -11.86 24.33
CA GLU A 187 -6.11 -13.04 24.25
C GLU A 187 -5.57 -14.24 25.02
N LYS A 188 -4.25 -14.50 24.96
CA LYS A 188 -3.62 -15.58 25.73
C LYS A 188 -3.69 -15.30 27.23
N LYS A 189 -3.45 -14.06 27.66
CA LYS A 189 -3.55 -13.65 29.06
C LYS A 189 -4.99 -13.74 29.59
N SER A 190 -5.98 -13.39 28.77
CA SER A 190 -7.41 -13.55 29.10
C SER A 190 -7.81 -15.03 29.21
N ALA A 191 -7.30 -15.87 28.31
CA ALA A 191 -7.52 -17.32 28.33
C ALA A 191 -6.83 -18.03 29.50
N GLU A 192 -5.66 -17.55 29.95
CA GLU A 192 -4.98 -18.05 31.16
C GLU A 192 -5.66 -17.57 32.45
N SER A 193 -6.18 -16.35 32.48
CA SER A 193 -6.97 -15.81 33.61
C SER A 193 -8.28 -16.58 33.84
N HIS A 194 -8.89 -17.13 32.77
CA HIS A 194 -10.11 -17.95 32.85
C HIS A 194 -9.86 -19.42 33.21
N ARG A 195 -8.60 -19.89 33.31
CA ARG A 195 -8.29 -21.20 33.87
C ARG A 195 -8.02 -21.07 35.37
N THR A 196 -9.09 -21.05 36.16
CA THR A 196 -8.97 -21.29 37.61
C THR A 196 -8.38 -22.69 37.82
N PRO A 197 -7.43 -22.90 38.75
CA PRO A 197 -6.98 -24.25 39.08
C PRO A 197 -8.16 -25.03 39.64
N ALA A 198 -8.48 -26.17 39.02
CA ALA A 198 -9.26 -27.19 39.69
C ALA A 198 -8.44 -27.62 40.90
N GLY A 199 -8.88 -27.22 42.08
CA GLY A 199 -8.24 -27.61 43.33
C GLY A 199 -8.45 -29.09 43.60
N GLU A 200 -7.36 -29.75 44.00
CA GLU A 200 -7.32 -30.89 44.92
C GLU A 200 -6.07 -30.75 45.80
#